data_AF-A0A8S2USR0-F1
#
_entry.id   AF-A0A8S2USR0-F1
#
_cell.length_a   1.000
_cell.length_b   1.000
_cell.length_c   1.000
_cell.angle_alpha   90.00
_cell.angle_beta   90.00
_cell.angle_gamma   90.00
#
_symmetry.space_group_name_H-M   'P 1'
#
loop_
_entity.id
_entity.type
_entity.pdbx_description
1 polymer ?
#
loop_
_entity_poly.entity_id
_entity_poly.type
_entity_poly.pdbx_seq_one_letter_code
_entity_poly.pdbx_strand_id
1 'polypeptide(L)'
;MNVASIPGWSAKDGDEIICIAELKLGLIGMSCAVPGFSTMMTNIFRMSAYKTRSAQELTQTWLWRELYHRGAAMEMYLEELPRAFHGKSFTEAALICFKLRVMMLAVEMKHTDENGNTRMIVDVAPKADCTIIYGTRAFIVCSSSDDSKRVKYYCSVCYPDVDRLTEIQLKRMKKCRHFMQEIVVNDIAAESQVSFGKEKHTSTIIRLAEGDTRYPLLLSEPEPTDSVSLAQSEPLIEESLSQFDATGMFYFVPPRPIEEAVLNLDSLRERRLAFRRQNTIKNGNFQLNEKPKFIGAKHPVHFQDHVIVCLHADTSSPTIGLRNFVMPLRASSFHRHELPTIIFVTDLDYIKNEWDMISTFPDIYILNGSPSNPYNLQLICIQDSRQCVIMSTLDRENQDTYLVDKSSVLCTLNIRQIEMKSAGFASVMNLTGQNTFDINTNQTMFLLQNKIRTITTLTIDSNVQYVEQGDTDEVELEFFLTTPFASGAAFADSVLDCILSCAYYNDNAVNLLRNILTGGVDIQLEEILAEGGGFTQCETFDILKKRNRARVALLEIRELIPDIDIRTKPVTFSVLFCETIQRFQMIVMGIYRLLDVLVRNDPSNNPNKIPGGHKRIVICYPPHGYHMDPSDM
;
A
#
# COMPACT_ATOMS: atom_id res chain seq x y z
N MET A 1 -18.93 -11.09 -21.40
CA MET A 1 -18.49 -10.75 -22.78
C MET A 1 -17.04 -10.34 -22.66
N ASN A 2 -16.11 -11.05 -23.31
CA ASN A 2 -14.69 -10.73 -23.19
C ASN A 2 -14.37 -9.53 -24.10
N VAL A 3 -14.09 -8.36 -23.51
CA VAL A 3 -13.82 -7.13 -24.28
C VAL A 3 -12.57 -7.29 -25.14
N ALA A 4 -11.60 -8.11 -24.71
CA ALA A 4 -10.40 -8.43 -25.49
C ALA A 4 -10.69 -9.23 -26.78
N SER A 5 -11.89 -9.81 -26.92
CA SER A 5 -12.32 -10.52 -28.14
C SER A 5 -13.01 -9.62 -29.17
N ILE A 6 -13.16 -8.31 -28.88
CA ILE A 6 -13.84 -7.37 -29.78
C ILE A 6 -12.90 -6.97 -30.92
N PRO A 7 -13.29 -7.15 -32.20
CA PRO A 7 -12.51 -6.67 -33.34
C PRO A 7 -12.36 -5.15 -33.29
N GLY A 8 -11.12 -4.67 -33.21
CA GLY A 8 -10.80 -3.23 -33.11
C GLY A 8 -10.35 -2.77 -31.72
N TRP A 9 -10.51 -3.59 -30.67
CA TRP A 9 -9.87 -3.32 -29.39
C TRP A 9 -8.36 -3.57 -29.50
N SER A 10 -7.56 -2.61 -29.01
CA SER A 10 -6.10 -2.71 -29.04
C SER A 10 -5.50 -2.03 -27.82
N ALA A 11 -5.01 -2.83 -26.86
CA ALA A 11 -4.21 -2.33 -25.75
C ALA A 11 -2.97 -1.51 -26.20
N LYS A 12 -2.48 -1.74 -27.43
CA LYS A 12 -1.37 -0.96 -28.01
C LYS A 12 -1.78 0.46 -28.40
N ASP A 13 -3.05 0.66 -28.73
CA ASP A 13 -3.60 1.95 -29.16
C ASP A 13 -4.16 2.77 -27.97
N GLY A 14 -3.99 2.26 -26.75
CA GLY A 14 -4.41 2.93 -25.50
C GLY A 14 -5.77 2.49 -24.98
N ASP A 15 -6.39 1.45 -25.55
CA ASP A 15 -7.67 0.94 -25.05
C ASP A 15 -7.47 0.17 -23.73
N GLU A 16 -7.85 0.78 -22.62
CA GLU A 16 -7.76 0.16 -21.29
C GLU A 16 -9.11 -0.38 -20.78
N ILE A 17 -9.06 -1.54 -20.14
CA ILE A 17 -10.20 -2.12 -19.42
C ILE A 17 -9.92 -2.02 -17.93
N ILE A 18 -10.71 -1.20 -17.25
CA ILE A 18 -10.59 -1.01 -15.81
C ILE A 18 -11.66 -1.83 -15.11
N CYS A 19 -11.25 -2.84 -14.36
CA CYS A 19 -12.15 -3.64 -13.54
C CYS A 19 -12.27 -3.01 -12.14
N ILE A 20 -13.42 -2.40 -11.85
CA ILE A 20 -13.69 -1.74 -10.56
C ILE A 20 -13.57 -2.74 -9.40
N ALA A 21 -14.06 -3.97 -9.58
CA ALA A 21 -13.98 -5.02 -8.57
C ALA A 21 -12.52 -5.43 -8.29
N GLU A 22 -11.66 -5.46 -9.32
CA GLU A 22 -10.23 -5.74 -9.18
C GLU A 22 -9.56 -4.68 -8.31
N LEU A 23 -9.76 -3.39 -8.62
CA LEU A 23 -9.18 -2.29 -7.87
C LEU A 23 -9.70 -2.24 -6.43
N LYS A 24 -11.02 -2.36 -6.24
CA LYS A 24 -11.66 -2.36 -4.91
C LYS A 24 -11.09 -3.45 -4.02
N LEU A 25 -11.17 -4.70 -4.48
CA LEU A 25 -10.75 -5.85 -3.69
C LEU A 25 -9.24 -5.91 -3.53
N GLY A 26 -8.47 -5.45 -4.53
CA GLY A 26 -7.03 -5.31 -4.46
C GLY A 26 -6.60 -4.31 -3.38
N LEU A 27 -7.19 -3.11 -3.35
CA LEU A 27 -6.92 -2.09 -2.33
C LEU A 27 -7.27 -2.57 -0.93
N ILE A 28 -8.43 -3.21 -0.75
CA ILE A 28 -8.87 -3.75 0.55
C ILE A 28 -7.98 -4.94 0.97
N GLY A 29 -7.61 -5.82 0.03
CA GLY A 29 -6.69 -6.93 0.25
C GLY A 29 -5.32 -6.44 0.71
N MET A 30 -4.72 -5.48 0.01
CA MET A 30 -3.44 -4.89 0.40
C MET A 30 -3.51 -4.12 1.73
N SER A 31 -4.64 -3.49 2.05
CA SER A 31 -4.87 -2.88 3.37
C SER A 31 -4.83 -3.90 4.53
N CYS A 32 -5.00 -5.20 4.26
CA CYS A 32 -4.82 -6.26 5.26
C CYS A 32 -3.35 -6.58 5.53
N ALA A 33 -2.47 -6.40 4.55
CA ALA A 33 -1.02 -6.53 4.72
C ALA A 33 -0.41 -5.23 5.28
N VAL A 34 -0.88 -4.08 4.80
CA VAL A 34 -0.37 -2.75 5.11
C VAL A 34 -1.56 -1.86 5.53
N PRO A 35 -1.88 -1.77 6.84
CA PRO A 35 -2.96 -0.91 7.32
C PRO A 35 -2.82 0.55 6.85
N GLY A 36 -3.93 1.15 6.42
CA GLY A 36 -3.94 2.52 5.86
C GLY A 36 -3.52 2.62 4.39
N PHE A 37 -3.10 1.52 3.76
CA PHE A 37 -2.68 1.50 2.36
C PHE A 37 -3.75 2.04 1.40
N SER A 38 -5.00 1.59 1.52
CA SER A 38 -6.10 2.08 0.67
C SER A 38 -6.27 3.60 0.76
N THR A 39 -6.15 4.18 1.96
CA THR A 39 -6.23 5.64 2.18
C THR A 39 -5.04 6.35 1.53
N MET A 40 -3.82 5.82 1.69
CA MET A 40 -2.61 6.36 1.07
C MET A 40 -2.75 6.40 -0.46
N MET A 41 -3.12 5.27 -1.06
CA MET A 41 -3.27 5.15 -2.51
C MET A 41 -4.38 6.05 -3.04
N THR A 42 -5.52 6.10 -2.34
CA THR A 42 -6.62 7.00 -2.70
C THR A 42 -6.17 8.45 -2.70
N ASN A 43 -5.45 8.87 -1.66
CA ASN A 43 -4.96 10.24 -1.55
C ASN A 43 -3.98 10.59 -2.68
N ILE A 44 -3.07 9.69 -3.05
CA ILE A 44 -2.09 9.92 -4.13
C ILE A 44 -2.74 9.98 -5.53
N PHE A 45 -3.75 9.13 -5.78
CA PHE A 45 -4.42 9.03 -7.08
C PHE A 45 -5.57 10.03 -7.24
N ARG A 46 -6.10 10.58 -6.13
CA ARG A 46 -7.12 11.61 -6.17
C ARG A 46 -6.51 12.92 -6.66
N MET A 47 -7.03 13.45 -7.76
CA MET A 47 -6.81 14.84 -8.13
C MET A 47 -7.67 15.72 -7.22
N SER A 48 -7.05 16.40 -6.27
CA SER A 48 -7.73 17.32 -5.37
C SER A 48 -7.10 18.70 -5.48
N ALA A 49 -7.85 19.65 -6.00
CA ALA A 49 -7.50 21.06 -5.87
C ALA A 49 -7.61 21.45 -4.39
N TYR A 50 -6.53 21.27 -3.63
CA TYR A 50 -6.43 21.76 -2.27
C TYR A 50 -6.60 23.29 -2.30
N LYS A 51 -7.80 23.76 -1.98
CA LYS A 51 -8.02 25.15 -1.64
C LYS A 51 -7.53 25.31 -0.23
N THR A 52 -6.36 25.91 -0.05
CA THR A 52 -5.88 26.37 1.25
C THR A 52 -7.02 27.15 1.91
N ARG A 53 -7.69 26.55 2.89
CA ARG A 53 -8.61 27.30 3.75
C ARG A 53 -7.81 28.42 4.38
N SER A 54 -8.44 29.58 4.56
CA SER A 54 -7.73 30.75 5.07
C SER A 54 -7.07 30.42 6.42
N ALA A 55 -5.88 30.95 6.68
CA ALA A 55 -5.14 30.69 7.93
C ALA A 55 -5.94 31.02 9.21
N GLN A 56 -7.00 31.82 9.10
CA GLN A 56 -7.92 32.17 10.20
C GLN A 56 -8.99 31.10 10.51
N GLU A 57 -9.32 30.21 9.57
CA GLU A 57 -10.20 29.05 9.82
C GLU A 57 -9.40 27.86 10.39
N LEU A 58 -8.13 27.74 9.99
CA LEU A 58 -7.19 26.72 10.47
C LEU A 58 -6.85 26.84 11.96
N THR A 59 -6.91 28.04 12.54
CA THR A 59 -6.63 28.29 13.97
C THR A 59 -7.60 27.59 14.94
N GLN A 60 -8.67 26.93 14.46
CA GLN A 60 -9.58 26.10 15.25
C GLN A 60 -9.47 24.60 14.97
N THR A 61 -8.53 24.16 14.11
CA THR A 61 -8.46 22.78 13.63
C THR A 61 -7.33 22.01 14.34
N TRP A 62 -7.61 20.79 14.77
CA TRP A 62 -6.62 19.91 15.42
C TRP A 62 -5.37 19.68 14.55
N LEU A 63 -4.18 19.66 15.17
CA LEU A 63 -2.88 19.49 14.48
C LEU A 63 -2.84 18.28 13.52
N TRP A 64 -3.51 17.18 13.88
CA TRP A 64 -3.53 15.97 13.04
C TRP A 64 -4.22 16.19 11.70
N ARG A 65 -5.27 17.03 11.66
CA ARG A 65 -6.02 17.31 10.44
C ARG A 65 -5.17 18.11 9.47
N GLU A 66 -4.42 19.10 9.94
CA GLU A 66 -3.53 19.89 9.08
C GLU A 66 -2.52 19.00 8.35
N LEU A 67 -1.86 18.10 9.08
CA LEU A 67 -0.88 17.17 8.53
C LEU A 67 -1.51 16.17 7.56
N TYR A 68 -2.67 15.62 7.94
CA TYR A 68 -3.44 14.74 7.07
C TYR A 68 -3.85 15.46 5.77
N HIS A 69 -4.43 16.66 5.86
CA HIS A 69 -4.86 17.45 4.71
C HIS A 69 -3.70 17.74 3.75
N ARG A 70 -2.52 18.03 4.28
CA ARG A 70 -1.33 18.25 3.46
C ARG A 70 -0.93 16.98 2.69
N GLY A 71 -1.01 15.81 3.33
CA GLY A 71 -0.77 14.52 2.67
C GLY A 71 -1.86 14.16 1.67
N ALA A 72 -3.12 14.47 1.98
CA ALA A 72 -4.27 14.26 1.10
C ALA A 72 -4.30 15.19 -0.13
N ALA A 73 -3.47 16.24 -0.12
CA ALA A 73 -3.25 17.15 -1.25
C ALA A 73 -2.09 16.72 -2.16
N MET A 74 -1.43 15.59 -1.88
CA MET A 74 -0.40 15.05 -2.75
C MET A 74 -1.04 14.37 -3.95
N GLU A 75 -0.52 14.64 -5.14
CA GLU A 75 -1.03 14.10 -6.39
C GLU A 75 0.10 13.47 -7.19
N MET A 76 -0.26 12.57 -8.08
CA MET A 76 0.66 11.90 -9.00
C MET A 76 0.73 12.61 -10.35
N TYR A 77 1.95 12.81 -10.84
CA TYR A 77 2.27 13.41 -12.13
C TYR A 77 3.24 12.53 -12.90
N LEU A 78 3.18 12.56 -14.23
CA LEU A 78 4.13 11.89 -15.10
C LEU A 78 5.06 12.92 -15.74
N GLU A 79 6.35 12.84 -15.48
CA GLU A 79 7.35 13.80 -15.98
C GLU A 79 8.46 13.08 -16.76
N GLU A 80 8.88 13.68 -17.87
CA GLU A 80 10.02 13.20 -18.66
C GLU A 80 11.34 13.64 -18.00
N LEU A 81 12.25 12.70 -17.79
CA LEU A 81 13.52 12.96 -17.12
C LEU A 81 14.54 13.60 -18.08
N PRO A 82 15.12 14.77 -17.73
CA PRO A 82 16.11 15.43 -18.57
C PRO A 82 17.46 14.70 -18.57
N ARG A 83 18.37 15.11 -19.47
CA ARG A 83 19.70 14.49 -19.61
C ARG A 83 20.52 14.44 -18.32
N ALA A 84 20.22 15.32 -17.35
CA ALA A 84 20.84 15.31 -16.03
C ALA A 84 20.62 14.00 -15.24
N PHE A 85 19.62 13.19 -15.61
CA PHE A 85 19.33 11.88 -15.03
C PHE A 85 19.90 10.71 -15.85
N HIS A 86 20.44 10.96 -17.05
CA HIS A 86 20.96 9.90 -17.90
C HIS A 86 22.13 9.17 -17.24
N GLY A 87 22.10 7.84 -17.26
CA GLY A 87 23.11 6.96 -16.68
C GLY A 87 23.07 6.86 -15.15
N LYS A 88 22.13 7.54 -14.48
CA LYS A 88 21.93 7.41 -13.04
C LYS A 88 21.14 6.15 -12.70
N SER A 89 21.46 5.54 -11.57
CA SER A 89 20.59 4.54 -10.95
C SER A 89 19.27 5.17 -10.50
N PHE A 90 18.23 4.35 -10.33
CA PHE A 90 16.98 4.81 -9.77
C PHE A 90 17.14 5.45 -8.39
N THR A 91 17.97 4.87 -7.50
CA THR A 91 18.26 5.40 -6.16
C THR A 91 18.82 6.82 -6.22
N GLU A 92 19.80 7.07 -7.09
CA GLU A 92 20.39 8.41 -7.26
C GLU A 92 19.37 9.41 -7.80
N ALA A 93 18.55 8.98 -8.77
CA ALA A 93 17.51 9.83 -9.34
C ALA A 93 16.42 10.18 -8.32
N ALA A 94 15.97 9.20 -7.54
CA ALA A 94 15.00 9.39 -6.49
C ALA A 94 15.54 10.32 -5.38
N LEU A 95 16.83 10.22 -5.04
CA LEU A 95 17.50 11.16 -4.13
C LEU A 95 17.50 12.59 -4.70
N ILE A 96 17.84 12.78 -5.99
CA ILE A 96 17.78 14.09 -6.65
C ILE A 96 16.35 14.64 -6.59
N CYS A 97 15.35 13.84 -6.98
CA CYS A 97 13.93 14.20 -6.91
C CYS A 97 13.53 14.60 -5.49
N PHE A 98 13.98 13.86 -4.47
CA PHE A 98 13.76 14.19 -3.08
C PHE A 98 14.31 15.59 -2.76
N LYS A 99 15.55 15.92 -3.14
CA LYS A 99 16.13 17.27 -2.96
C LYS A 99 15.36 18.36 -3.72
N LEU A 100 14.75 18.02 -4.85
CA LEU A 100 13.81 18.88 -5.58
C LEU A 100 12.44 19.04 -4.90
N ARG A 101 12.25 18.44 -3.72
CA ARG A 101 11.02 18.46 -2.90
C ARG A 101 9.85 17.73 -3.56
N VAL A 102 10.13 16.65 -4.28
CA VAL A 102 9.13 15.73 -4.84
C VAL A 102 9.54 14.28 -4.59
N MET A 103 8.58 13.36 -4.60
CA MET A 103 8.87 11.94 -4.47
C MET A 103 8.80 11.27 -5.84
N MET A 104 9.88 10.63 -6.27
CA MET A 104 9.85 9.76 -7.44
C MET A 104 9.46 8.35 -6.99
N LEU A 105 8.38 7.80 -7.56
CA LEU A 105 7.81 6.52 -7.13
C LEU A 105 8.16 5.38 -8.08
N ALA A 106 8.07 5.64 -9.38
CA ALA A 106 8.23 4.63 -10.42
C ALA A 106 8.80 5.26 -11.70
N VAL A 107 9.32 4.42 -12.59
CA VAL A 107 9.75 4.81 -13.93
C VAL A 107 9.02 3.99 -14.97
N GLU A 108 8.86 4.58 -16.14
CA GLU A 108 8.33 3.92 -17.31
C GLU A 108 9.45 3.64 -18.30
N MET A 109 9.70 2.36 -18.56
CA MET A 109 10.80 1.90 -19.38
C MET A 109 10.28 1.17 -20.61
N LYS A 110 11.01 1.32 -21.72
CA LYS A 110 10.78 0.52 -22.92
C LYS A 110 11.36 -0.87 -22.69
N HIS A 111 10.50 -1.88 -22.71
CA HIS A 111 10.88 -3.28 -22.72
C HIS A 111 10.64 -3.86 -24.12
N THR A 112 11.68 -4.45 -24.70
CA THR A 112 11.58 -5.14 -25.98
C THR A 112 11.58 -6.64 -25.73
N ASP A 113 10.50 -7.32 -26.14
CA ASP A 113 10.40 -8.77 -26.03
C ASP A 113 11.31 -9.51 -27.03
N GLU A 114 11.44 -10.83 -26.90
CA GLU A 114 12.23 -11.67 -27.81
C GLU A 114 11.75 -11.60 -29.27
N ASN A 115 10.49 -11.20 -29.47
CA ASN A 115 9.86 -11.02 -30.78
C ASN A 115 10.09 -9.61 -31.36
N GLY A 116 10.86 -8.76 -30.69
CA GLY A 116 11.16 -7.39 -31.10
C GLY A 116 10.02 -6.38 -30.84
N ASN A 117 8.92 -6.78 -30.20
CA ASN A 117 7.87 -5.86 -29.80
C ASN A 117 8.33 -5.04 -28.60
N THR A 118 8.37 -3.73 -28.78
CA THR A 118 8.65 -2.79 -27.70
C THR A 118 7.35 -2.36 -27.04
N ARG A 119 7.28 -2.48 -25.71
CA ARG A 119 6.16 -2.02 -24.88
C ARG A 119 6.69 -1.18 -23.74
N MET A 120 5.86 -0.29 -23.22
CA MET A 120 6.20 0.45 -22.01
C MET A 120 5.84 -0.40 -20.79
N ILE A 121 6.76 -0.51 -19.84
CA ILE A 121 6.54 -1.18 -18.55
C ILE A 121 6.75 -0.15 -17.45
N VAL A 122 5.82 -0.11 -16.50
CA VAL A 122 5.96 0.68 -15.28
C VAL A 122 6.69 -0.16 -14.24
N ASP A 123 7.89 0.25 -13.84
CA ASP A 123 8.62 -0.41 -12.77
C ASP A 123 8.60 0.47 -11.51
N VAL A 124 8.07 -0.11 -10.43
CA VAL A 124 7.89 0.56 -9.13
C VAL A 124 9.12 0.32 -8.30
N ALA A 125 9.82 1.39 -7.90
CA ALA A 125 11.08 1.28 -7.17
C ALA A 125 12.03 0.22 -7.79
N PRO A 126 12.40 0.37 -9.08
CA PRO A 126 13.21 -0.61 -9.79
C PRO A 126 14.55 -0.88 -9.09
N LYS A 127 15.12 -2.04 -9.41
CA LYS A 127 16.39 -2.51 -8.86
C LYS A 127 17.57 -1.57 -9.16
N ALA A 128 18.65 -1.71 -8.39
CA ALA A 128 19.86 -0.90 -8.53
C ALA A 128 20.54 -0.97 -9.90
N ASP A 129 20.36 -2.06 -10.65
CA ASP A 129 20.89 -2.25 -12.00
C ASP A 129 20.07 -1.52 -13.08
N CYS A 130 18.88 -1.01 -12.73
CA CYS A 130 18.10 -0.15 -13.60
C CYS A 130 18.78 1.23 -13.75
N THR A 131 19.40 1.45 -14.91
CA THR A 131 19.95 2.75 -15.29
C THR A 131 18.92 3.58 -16.06
N ILE A 132 18.75 4.84 -15.66
CA ILE A 132 17.84 5.77 -16.31
C ILE A 132 18.40 6.25 -17.65
N ILE A 133 17.57 6.18 -18.68
CA ILE A 133 17.89 6.66 -20.03
C ILE A 133 17.25 8.03 -20.21
N TYR A 134 17.87 8.89 -21.02
CA TYR A 134 17.27 10.18 -21.37
C TYR A 134 15.91 9.96 -22.04
N GLY A 135 14.90 10.73 -21.62
CA GLY A 135 13.53 10.59 -22.11
C GLY A 135 12.70 9.52 -21.39
N THR A 136 13.26 8.80 -20.42
CA THR A 136 12.49 7.96 -19.49
C THR A 136 11.47 8.84 -18.76
N ARG A 137 10.21 8.37 -18.67
CA ARG A 137 9.17 9.04 -17.91
C ARG A 137 9.15 8.51 -16.47
N ALA A 138 8.89 9.37 -15.52
CA ALA A 138 8.86 9.04 -14.09
C ALA A 138 7.56 9.50 -13.44
N PHE A 139 7.03 8.66 -12.56
CA PHE A 139 5.89 8.98 -11.72
C PHE A 139 6.37 9.78 -10.50
N ILE A 140 5.91 11.02 -10.41
CA ILE A 140 6.28 11.99 -9.41
C ILE A 140 5.07 12.28 -8.52
N VAL A 141 5.21 12.10 -7.21
CA VAL A 141 4.20 12.46 -6.22
C VAL A 141 4.58 13.79 -5.56
N CYS A 142 3.70 14.79 -5.66
CA CYS A 142 3.91 16.12 -5.10
C CYS A 142 2.61 16.93 -5.00
N SER A 143 2.66 18.10 -4.37
CA SER A 143 1.49 18.95 -4.12
C SER A 143 0.95 19.69 -5.34
N SER A 144 1.68 19.78 -6.45
CA SER A 144 1.23 20.53 -7.63
C SER A 144 1.99 20.18 -8.91
N SER A 145 1.40 20.48 -10.07
CA SER A 145 2.08 20.37 -11.37
C SER A 145 3.30 21.29 -11.50
N ASP A 146 3.33 22.43 -10.81
CA ASP A 146 4.52 23.30 -10.82
C ASP A 146 5.67 22.66 -10.02
N ASP A 147 5.34 21.92 -8.97
CA ASP A 147 6.29 21.15 -8.18
C ASP A 147 6.86 19.97 -8.98
N SER A 148 6.04 19.26 -9.76
CA SER A 148 6.47 18.14 -10.61
C SER A 148 7.46 18.60 -11.70
N LYS A 149 7.15 19.73 -12.36
CA LYS A 149 7.98 20.32 -13.43
C LYS A 149 9.40 20.71 -12.98
N ARG A 150 9.68 20.81 -11.68
CA ARG A 150 11.05 21.00 -11.18
C ARG A 150 11.97 19.86 -11.61
N VAL A 151 11.43 18.64 -11.73
CA VAL A 151 12.17 17.48 -12.26
C VAL A 151 12.49 17.68 -13.73
N LYS A 152 11.48 18.03 -14.54
CA LYS A 152 11.62 18.26 -15.98
C LYS A 152 12.65 19.34 -16.32
N TYR A 153 12.71 20.41 -15.51
CA TYR A 153 13.62 21.54 -15.74
C TYR A 153 14.95 21.42 -14.99
N TYR A 154 15.21 20.32 -14.30
CA TYR A 154 16.45 20.15 -13.56
C TYR A 154 17.67 20.10 -14.49
N CYS A 155 18.72 20.84 -14.14
CA CYS A 155 19.95 20.92 -14.90
C CYS A 155 21.14 20.91 -13.95
N SER A 156 21.96 19.86 -14.02
CA SER A 156 23.16 19.70 -13.20
C SER A 156 24.22 20.78 -13.44
N VAL A 157 24.19 21.45 -14.60
CA VAL A 157 25.11 22.57 -14.91
C VAL A 157 24.67 23.84 -14.19
N CYS A 158 23.38 24.16 -14.20
CA CYS A 158 22.85 25.36 -13.52
C CYS A 158 22.76 25.17 -12.01
N TYR A 159 22.57 23.93 -11.56
CA TYR A 159 22.36 23.56 -10.16
C TYR A 159 23.28 22.39 -9.79
N PRO A 160 24.61 22.60 -9.75
CA PRO A 160 25.58 21.53 -9.50
C PRO A 160 25.52 20.99 -8.07
N ASP A 161 25.15 21.82 -7.10
CA ASP A 161 24.96 21.43 -5.70
C ASP A 161 23.46 21.27 -5.41
N VAL A 162 22.95 20.06 -5.65
CA VAL A 162 21.54 19.72 -5.44
C VAL A 162 21.17 19.66 -3.96
N ASP A 163 22.15 19.46 -3.08
CA ASP A 163 21.93 19.35 -1.63
C ASP A 163 21.63 20.70 -0.97
N ARG A 164 22.04 21.81 -1.60
CA ARG A 164 21.88 23.17 -1.05
C ARG A 164 20.93 24.04 -1.87
N LEU A 165 19.89 23.44 -2.44
CA LEU A 165 18.87 24.18 -3.19
C LEU A 165 17.99 25.05 -2.29
N THR A 166 17.98 26.35 -2.60
CA THR A 166 17.06 27.34 -2.00
C THR A 166 15.69 27.31 -2.67
N GLU A 167 14.64 27.75 -1.96
CA GLU A 167 13.30 27.88 -2.55
C GLU A 167 13.27 28.79 -3.79
N ILE A 168 14.11 29.83 -3.81
CA ILE A 168 14.24 30.74 -4.95
C ILE A 168 14.81 30.00 -6.17
N GLN A 169 15.81 29.14 -5.97
CA GLN A 169 16.38 28.33 -7.05
C GLN A 169 15.35 27.37 -7.62
N LEU A 170 14.61 26.65 -6.75
CA LEU A 170 13.53 25.74 -7.17
C LEU A 170 12.49 26.47 -8.04
N LYS A 171 12.03 27.66 -7.63
CA LYS A 171 11.06 28.48 -8.38
C LYS A 171 11.60 29.01 -9.72
N ARG A 172 12.92 29.10 -9.88
CA ARG A 172 13.59 29.63 -11.08
C ARG A 172 14.00 28.56 -12.10
N MET A 173 13.92 27.27 -11.77
CA MET A 173 14.35 26.17 -12.65
C MET A 173 13.73 26.22 -14.05
N LYS A 174 12.46 26.61 -14.16
CA LYS A 174 11.77 26.82 -15.44
C LYS A 174 12.40 27.85 -16.39
N LYS A 175 13.37 28.64 -15.92
CA LYS A 175 14.12 29.64 -16.72
C LYS A 175 15.49 29.13 -17.17
N CYS A 176 15.77 27.84 -17.05
CA CYS A 176 17.04 27.24 -17.46
C CYS A 176 17.30 27.46 -18.95
N ARG A 177 18.40 28.17 -19.28
CA ARG A 177 18.76 28.47 -20.67
C ARG A 177 19.23 27.23 -21.43
N HIS A 178 19.90 26.28 -20.78
CA HIS A 178 20.34 25.03 -21.40
C HIS A 178 19.15 24.19 -21.87
N PHE A 179 18.11 24.08 -21.05
CA PHE A 179 16.88 23.38 -21.42
C PHE A 179 16.14 24.07 -22.58
N MET A 180 16.02 25.40 -22.53
CA MET A 180 15.40 26.16 -23.62
C MET A 180 16.16 26.02 -24.95
N GLN A 181 17.49 25.88 -24.91
CA GLN A 181 18.30 25.62 -26.09
C GLN A 181 18.15 24.19 -26.62
N GLU A 182 18.00 23.19 -25.74
CA GLU A 182 17.73 21.80 -26.14
C GLU A 182 16.39 21.63 -26.86
N ILE A 183 15.33 22.32 -26.42
CA ILE A 183 14.03 22.33 -27.11
C ILE A 183 14.20 22.82 -28.55
N VAL A 184 14.88 23.96 -28.74
CA VAL A 184 15.08 24.55 -30.07
C VAL A 184 15.82 23.60 -31.01
N VAL A 185 16.82 22.85 -30.51
CA VAL A 185 17.56 21.87 -31.33
C VAL A 185 16.69 20.67 -31.69
N ASN A 186 15.87 20.17 -30.76
CA ASN A 186 14.98 19.03 -31.00
C ASN A 186 13.82 19.38 -31.94
N ASP A 187 13.26 20.60 -31.85
CA ASP A 187 12.20 21.07 -32.75
C ASP A 187 12.73 21.18 -34.20
N ILE A 188 13.96 21.67 -34.39
CA ILE A 188 14.64 21.71 -35.70
C ILE A 188 14.91 20.29 -36.23
N ALA A 189 15.23 19.34 -35.35
CA ALA A 189 15.45 17.93 -35.71
C ALA A 189 14.15 17.18 -36.06
N ALA A 190 13.03 17.52 -35.41
CA ALA A 190 11.71 16.95 -35.70
C ALA A 190 11.14 17.51 -37.02
N GLU A 191 11.35 18.80 -37.30
CA GLU A 191 10.95 19.43 -38.57
C GLU A 191 11.75 18.92 -39.78
N SER A 192 12.96 18.38 -39.57
CA SER A 192 13.80 17.84 -40.65
C SER A 192 13.52 16.37 -41.02
N GLN A 193 12.58 15.70 -40.35
CA GLN A 193 12.08 14.36 -40.74
C GLN A 193 10.80 14.39 -41.60
N VAL A 194 10.33 15.57 -42.00
CA VAL A 194 9.25 15.72 -42.99
C VAL A 194 9.82 16.41 -44.22
N SER A 195 10.25 15.64 -45.23
CA SER A 195 10.58 16.21 -46.54
C SER A 195 9.83 15.52 -47.67
N PHE A 196 9.05 16.30 -48.41
CA PHE A 196 9.00 16.17 -49.87
C PHE A 196 8.82 17.55 -50.51
N GLY A 197 9.85 18.01 -51.24
CA GLY A 197 9.66 18.91 -52.38
C GLY A 197 10.53 20.19 -52.49
N LYS A 198 11.68 20.03 -53.17
CA LYS A 198 12.35 20.99 -54.09
C LYS A 198 13.15 22.20 -53.55
N GLU A 199 14.48 22.01 -53.59
CA GLU A 199 15.59 22.92 -53.98
C GLU A 199 15.47 24.45 -53.80
N LYS A 200 16.44 25.04 -53.07
CA LYS A 200 17.66 25.65 -53.65
C LYS A 200 18.65 26.07 -52.55
N HIS A 201 19.94 25.81 -52.80
CA HIS A 201 21.09 26.14 -51.98
C HIS A 201 21.22 27.63 -51.64
N THR A 202 21.52 27.93 -50.37
CA THR A 202 22.59 28.88 -49.99
C THR A 202 23.34 28.34 -48.77
N SER A 203 24.63 28.14 -48.96
CA SER A 203 25.59 27.59 -47.99
C SER A 203 25.94 28.62 -46.91
N THR A 204 25.72 28.27 -45.64
CA THR A 204 26.49 28.87 -44.53
C THR A 204 27.23 27.74 -43.82
N ILE A 205 28.54 27.65 -44.10
CA ILE A 205 29.47 26.76 -43.43
C ILE A 205 29.59 27.25 -41.97
N ILE A 206 29.00 26.53 -41.02
CA ILE A 206 29.39 26.65 -39.61
C ILE A 206 30.50 25.61 -39.40
N ARG A 207 31.72 26.12 -39.27
CA ARG A 207 32.91 25.33 -38.91
C ARG A 207 32.67 24.65 -37.57
N LEU A 208 32.72 23.31 -37.55
CA LEU A 208 32.97 22.55 -36.33
C LEU A 208 34.35 22.94 -35.82
N ALA A 209 34.40 23.60 -34.67
CA ALA A 209 35.64 23.80 -33.93
C ALA A 209 35.92 22.52 -33.16
N GLU A 210 36.89 21.75 -33.65
CA GLU A 210 37.59 20.73 -32.87
C GLU A 210 38.39 21.41 -31.73
N GLY A 211 38.29 20.84 -30.53
CA GLY A 211 39.25 21.05 -29.44
C GLY A 211 38.69 21.78 -28.20
N ASP A 212 38.44 21.04 -27.13
CA ASP A 212 39.38 20.98 -25.99
C ASP A 212 38.99 19.82 -25.06
N THR A 213 39.63 18.66 -25.26
CA THR A 213 39.65 17.54 -24.33
C THR A 213 40.62 17.85 -23.19
N ARG A 214 40.13 18.35 -22.05
CA ARG A 214 40.88 18.32 -20.77
C ARG A 214 39.94 18.17 -19.57
N TYR A 215 39.69 16.92 -19.19
CA TYR A 215 39.30 16.58 -17.82
C TYR A 215 40.57 16.14 -17.08
N PRO A 216 40.95 16.75 -15.94
CA PRO A 216 42.00 16.20 -15.10
C PRO A 216 41.45 14.98 -14.35
N LEU A 217 41.90 13.79 -14.74
CA LEU A 217 41.87 12.58 -13.92
C LEU A 217 42.84 12.75 -12.74
N LEU A 218 42.32 12.66 -11.52
CA LEU A 218 43.08 12.27 -10.33
C LEU A 218 42.10 11.65 -9.34
N LEU A 219 41.76 10.39 -9.61
CA LEU A 219 41.26 9.45 -8.62
C LEU A 219 42.47 8.98 -7.81
N SER A 220 42.56 9.40 -6.55
CA SER A 220 43.29 8.64 -5.53
C SER A 220 42.30 7.62 -4.98
N GLU A 221 42.51 6.35 -5.29
CA GLU A 221 41.81 5.21 -4.72
C GLU A 221 41.93 5.23 -3.18
N PRO A 222 40.84 5.16 -2.41
CA PRO A 222 40.94 4.71 -1.03
C PRO A 222 41.02 3.18 -1.03
N GLU A 223 42.06 2.66 -0.37
CA GLU A 223 42.21 1.23 -0.10
C GLU A 223 41.00 0.65 0.66
N PRO A 224 40.66 -0.62 0.42
CA PRO A 224 39.49 -1.25 1.03
C PRO A 224 39.76 -1.50 2.52
N THR A 225 39.12 -0.72 3.39
CA THR A 225 38.97 -1.11 4.79
C THR A 225 37.82 -2.11 4.88
N ASP A 226 38.16 -3.33 5.27
CA ASP A 226 37.28 -4.48 5.51
C ASP A 226 35.90 -4.09 6.03
N SER A 227 34.91 -4.08 5.13
CA SER A 227 33.51 -4.12 5.50
C SER A 227 33.17 -5.55 5.89
N VAL A 228 32.79 -5.73 7.15
CA VAL A 228 32.22 -6.98 7.67
C VAL A 228 30.98 -7.29 6.84
N SER A 229 31.12 -8.26 5.94
CA SER A 229 30.04 -8.79 5.11
C SER A 229 29.00 -9.48 6.01
N LEU A 230 27.91 -8.78 6.28
CA LEU A 230 26.65 -9.37 6.78
C LEU A 230 25.65 -9.61 5.63
N ALA A 231 26.15 -9.81 4.41
CA ALA A 231 25.44 -10.53 3.37
C ALA A 231 25.83 -12.00 3.45
N GLN A 232 25.43 -12.68 4.53
CA GLN A 232 25.21 -14.11 4.39
C GLN A 232 23.99 -14.23 3.50
N SER A 233 24.21 -14.58 2.24
CA SER A 233 23.17 -15.22 1.43
C SER A 233 22.68 -16.41 2.25
N GLU A 234 21.52 -16.26 2.90
CA GLU A 234 20.83 -17.40 3.48
C GLU A 234 20.67 -18.44 2.36
N PRO A 235 20.99 -19.71 2.62
CA PRO A 235 20.75 -20.74 1.63
C PRO A 235 19.26 -20.73 1.33
N LEU A 236 18.91 -20.49 0.06
CA LEU A 236 17.57 -20.74 -0.45
C LEU A 236 17.19 -22.16 0.00
N ILE A 237 16.33 -22.26 1.01
CA ILE A 237 15.59 -23.50 1.27
C ILE A 237 15.03 -23.89 -0.09
N GLU A 238 15.27 -25.12 -0.56
CA GLU A 238 14.72 -25.63 -1.82
C GLU A 238 13.18 -25.59 -1.73
N GLU A 239 12.60 -24.41 -1.98
CA GLU A 239 11.19 -24.19 -2.16
C GLU A 239 10.83 -24.89 -3.47
N SER A 240 10.09 -25.99 -3.36
CA SER A 240 9.65 -26.76 -4.52
C SER A 240 8.85 -25.88 -5.48
N LEU A 241 9.20 -25.88 -6.77
CA LEU A 241 8.48 -25.14 -7.83
C LEU A 241 6.96 -25.32 -7.79
N SER A 242 6.49 -26.48 -7.30
CA SER A 242 5.07 -26.80 -7.17
C SER A 242 4.26 -25.87 -6.26
N GLN A 243 4.92 -24.99 -5.50
CA GLN A 243 4.26 -24.02 -4.62
C GLN A 243 3.91 -22.71 -5.32
N PHE A 244 4.28 -22.55 -6.60
CA PHE A 244 4.05 -21.33 -7.36
C PHE A 244 3.20 -21.59 -8.60
N ASP A 245 2.53 -20.56 -9.07
CA ASP A 245 1.77 -20.62 -10.32
C ASP A 245 2.71 -20.62 -11.55
N ALA A 246 2.18 -20.91 -12.73
CA ALA A 246 2.93 -20.96 -13.98
C ALA A 246 3.73 -19.68 -14.28
N THR A 247 3.27 -18.51 -13.82
CA THR A 247 3.99 -17.24 -14.00
C THR A 247 4.96 -16.92 -12.86
N GLY A 248 4.97 -17.70 -11.78
CA GLY A 248 5.79 -17.51 -10.58
C GLY A 248 5.46 -16.24 -9.79
N MET A 249 4.31 -15.63 -10.05
CA MET A 249 3.88 -14.37 -9.45
C MET A 249 3.09 -14.59 -8.16
N PHE A 250 2.48 -15.76 -7.99
CA PHE A 250 1.63 -16.09 -6.85
C PHE A 250 1.92 -17.49 -6.30
N TYR A 251 1.62 -17.68 -5.01
CA TYR A 251 1.61 -19.02 -4.42
C TYR A 251 0.41 -19.81 -4.92
N PHE A 252 0.66 -21.07 -5.24
CA PHE A 252 -0.29 -22.00 -5.83
C PHE A 252 -0.38 -23.28 -5.01
N VAL A 253 -1.59 -23.82 -4.94
CA VAL A 253 -1.87 -25.19 -4.55
C VAL A 253 -2.81 -25.82 -5.58
N PRO A 254 -2.77 -27.14 -5.77
CA PRO A 254 -3.75 -27.82 -6.62
C PRO A 254 -5.19 -27.51 -6.16
N PRO A 255 -6.15 -27.40 -7.11
CA PRO A 255 -7.56 -27.19 -6.77
C PRO A 255 -8.04 -28.25 -5.78
N ARG A 256 -8.74 -27.80 -4.74
CA ARG A 256 -9.24 -28.66 -3.66
C ARG A 256 -10.74 -28.46 -3.45
N PRO A 257 -11.48 -29.49 -3.04
CA PRO A 257 -12.92 -29.38 -2.77
C PRO A 257 -13.18 -28.45 -1.58
N ILE A 258 -14.32 -27.75 -1.60
CA ILE A 258 -14.65 -26.72 -0.60
C ILE A 258 -14.74 -27.30 0.82
N GLU A 259 -15.14 -28.56 0.96
CA GLU A 259 -15.27 -29.28 2.23
C GLU A 259 -13.95 -29.33 3.01
N GLU A 260 -12.80 -29.28 2.33
CA GLU A 260 -11.48 -29.22 2.97
C GLU A 260 -11.16 -27.83 3.55
N ALA A 261 -11.85 -26.78 3.10
CA ALA A 261 -11.68 -25.42 3.59
C ALA A 261 -12.67 -25.05 4.71
N VAL A 262 -13.79 -25.76 4.80
CA VAL A 262 -14.86 -25.46 5.77
C VAL A 262 -14.44 -25.84 7.19
N LEU A 263 -14.47 -24.83 8.08
CA LEU A 263 -14.20 -25.00 9.50
C LEU A 263 -15.42 -25.57 10.23
N ASN A 264 -15.18 -26.60 11.03
CA ASN A 264 -16.20 -27.18 11.90
C ASN A 264 -16.32 -26.38 13.21
N LEU A 265 -17.49 -25.78 13.45
CA LEU A 265 -17.77 -24.97 14.64
C LEU A 265 -17.61 -25.74 15.95
N ASP A 266 -18.05 -27.00 16.02
CA ASP A 266 -17.95 -27.80 17.25
C ASP A 266 -16.50 -28.15 17.56
N SER A 267 -15.71 -28.45 16.54
CA SER A 267 -14.26 -28.62 16.68
C SER A 267 -13.57 -27.35 17.19
N LEU A 268 -13.95 -26.17 16.69
CA LEU A 268 -13.42 -24.89 17.19
C LEU A 268 -13.84 -24.62 18.64
N ARG A 269 -15.09 -24.93 19.01
CA ARG A 269 -15.61 -24.79 20.38
C ARG A 269 -14.83 -25.65 21.37
N GLU A 270 -14.69 -26.94 21.06
CA GLU A 270 -13.96 -27.89 21.91
C GLU A 270 -12.50 -27.46 22.10
N ARG A 271 -11.84 -27.04 21.02
CA ARG A 271 -10.46 -26.55 21.07
C ARG A 271 -10.31 -25.28 21.91
N ARG A 272 -11.22 -24.31 21.76
CA ARG A 272 -11.23 -23.08 22.58
C ARG A 272 -11.44 -23.40 24.06
N LEU A 273 -12.33 -24.34 24.39
CA LEU A 273 -12.55 -24.79 25.76
C LEU A 273 -11.31 -25.51 26.32
N ALA A 274 -10.65 -26.34 25.53
CA ALA A 274 -9.41 -27.01 25.92
C ALA A 274 -8.28 -25.99 26.20
N PHE A 275 -8.12 -24.98 25.34
CA PHE A 275 -7.15 -23.89 25.54
C PHE A 275 -7.42 -23.12 26.84
N ARG A 276 -8.69 -22.77 27.12
CA ARG A 276 -9.07 -22.09 28.38
C ARG A 276 -8.80 -22.95 29.62
N ARG A 277 -9.02 -24.27 29.55
CA ARG A 277 -8.76 -25.22 30.65
C ARG A 277 -7.27 -25.37 30.97
N GLN A 278 -6.39 -25.25 29.98
CA GLN A 278 -4.94 -25.32 30.19
C GLN A 278 -4.36 -24.02 30.77
N ASN A 279 -4.97 -22.87 30.48
CA ASN A 279 -4.58 -21.57 31.02
C ASN A 279 -5.27 -21.23 32.35
N THR A 280 -6.00 -22.18 32.97
CA THR A 280 -6.61 -21.96 34.30
C THR A 280 -5.61 -22.28 35.40
N ILE A 281 -5.40 -21.32 36.30
CA ILE A 281 -4.44 -21.32 37.41
C ILE A 281 -4.52 -22.63 38.21
N LYS A 282 -3.44 -23.43 38.20
CA LYS A 282 -3.15 -24.39 39.28
C LYS A 282 -2.08 -23.79 40.19
N ASN A 283 -2.47 -23.43 41.41
CA ASN A 283 -1.58 -23.06 42.53
C ASN A 283 -0.56 -21.94 42.24
N GLY A 284 -1.01 -20.74 41.86
CA GLY A 284 -0.23 -19.50 41.97
C GLY A 284 1.01 -19.36 41.06
N ASN A 285 1.36 -20.39 40.27
CA ASN A 285 2.46 -20.33 39.32
C ASN A 285 1.90 -20.34 37.89
N PHE A 286 2.11 -19.25 37.16
CA PHE A 286 1.77 -19.14 35.75
C PHE A 286 2.77 -19.98 34.93
N GLN A 287 2.46 -21.25 34.69
CA GLN A 287 3.21 -22.08 33.75
C GLN A 287 2.56 -21.98 32.37
N LEU A 288 3.26 -21.34 31.41
CA LEU A 288 3.00 -21.49 29.98
C LEU A 288 3.32 -22.95 29.61
N ASN A 289 2.33 -23.83 29.67
CA ASN A 289 2.49 -25.17 29.10
C ASN A 289 2.52 -25.06 27.56
N GLU A 290 3.41 -25.81 26.94
CA GLU A 290 3.60 -25.86 25.49
C GLU A 290 2.27 -25.97 24.73
N LYS A 291 2.16 -25.26 23.60
CA LYS A 291 0.98 -25.28 22.70
C LYS A 291 0.51 -26.73 22.51
N PRO A 292 -0.78 -27.05 22.73
CA PRO A 292 -1.26 -28.42 22.61
C PRO A 292 -1.00 -28.94 21.19
N LYS A 293 -0.15 -29.95 21.07
CA LYS A 293 0.03 -30.74 19.85
C LYS A 293 -1.21 -31.61 19.66
N PHE A 294 -2.23 -31.06 19.00
CA PHE A 294 -3.35 -31.86 18.52
C PHE A 294 -2.88 -32.68 17.31
N ILE A 295 -2.37 -33.89 17.59
CA ILE A 295 -1.95 -34.86 16.57
C ILE A 295 -3.20 -35.24 15.77
N GLY A 296 -3.20 -34.94 14.46
CA GLY A 296 -4.29 -35.27 13.53
C GLY A 296 -5.31 -34.16 13.24
N ALA A 297 -5.11 -32.93 13.71
CA ALA A 297 -6.00 -31.82 13.37
C ALA A 297 -5.79 -31.30 11.93
N LYS A 298 -6.82 -31.35 11.09
CA LYS A 298 -6.82 -30.77 9.72
C LYS A 298 -6.65 -29.23 9.68
N HIS A 299 -6.85 -28.54 10.81
CA HIS A 299 -6.87 -27.08 10.89
C HIS A 299 -6.12 -26.58 12.13
N PRO A 300 -5.64 -25.32 12.14
CA PRO A 300 -4.98 -24.71 13.29
C PRO A 300 -5.82 -24.77 14.58
N VAL A 301 -5.15 -24.87 15.72
CA VAL A 301 -5.78 -24.93 17.05
C VAL A 301 -6.15 -23.53 17.56
N HIS A 302 -5.37 -22.54 17.15
CA HIS A 302 -5.54 -21.13 17.48
C HIS A 302 -5.06 -20.32 16.28
N PHE A 303 -5.89 -19.42 15.77
CA PHE A 303 -5.50 -18.51 14.70
C PHE A 303 -4.85 -17.27 15.31
N GLN A 304 -3.73 -16.85 14.76
CA GLN A 304 -3.03 -15.61 15.11
C GLN A 304 -2.59 -14.94 13.82
N ASP A 305 -2.58 -13.62 13.80
CA ASP A 305 -2.04 -12.84 12.68
C ASP A 305 -2.70 -13.20 11.34
N HIS A 306 -4.00 -13.45 11.39
CA HIS A 306 -4.84 -13.92 10.30
C HIS A 306 -5.82 -12.83 9.86
N VAL A 307 -6.29 -12.91 8.61
CA VAL A 307 -7.28 -11.99 8.05
C VAL A 307 -8.66 -12.63 8.14
N ILE A 308 -9.62 -11.90 8.68
CA ILE A 308 -11.03 -12.30 8.72
C ILE A 308 -11.78 -11.47 7.69
N VAL A 309 -12.57 -12.12 6.85
CA VAL A 309 -13.45 -11.46 5.88
C VAL A 309 -14.89 -11.75 6.24
N CYS A 310 -15.53 -10.79 6.91
CA CYS A 310 -16.96 -10.78 7.20
C CYS A 310 -17.71 -10.35 5.93
N LEU A 311 -18.23 -11.32 5.18
CA LEU A 311 -18.94 -11.08 3.94
C LEU A 311 -20.45 -11.31 4.12
N HIS A 312 -21.22 -10.23 4.06
CA HIS A 312 -22.68 -10.29 4.02
C HIS A 312 -23.11 -10.55 2.59
N ALA A 313 -23.48 -11.78 2.31
CA ALA A 313 -23.99 -12.25 1.03
C ALA A 313 -25.03 -13.36 1.25
N ASP A 314 -25.94 -13.50 0.30
CA ASP A 314 -26.91 -14.60 0.20
C ASP A 314 -26.74 -15.33 -1.14
N THR A 315 -27.44 -16.45 -1.33
CA THR A 315 -27.33 -17.26 -2.56
C THR A 315 -27.72 -16.49 -3.84
N SER A 316 -28.57 -15.48 -3.72
CA SER A 316 -28.99 -14.60 -4.82
C SER A 316 -28.01 -13.46 -5.10
N SER A 317 -27.10 -13.17 -4.18
CA SER A 317 -26.17 -12.05 -4.30
C SER A 317 -25.21 -12.26 -5.47
N PRO A 318 -24.82 -11.19 -6.18
CA PRO A 318 -23.86 -11.29 -7.26
C PRO A 318 -22.48 -11.71 -6.74
N THR A 319 -21.71 -12.36 -7.62
CA THR A 319 -20.30 -12.63 -7.38
C THR A 319 -19.50 -11.33 -7.42
N ILE A 320 -18.59 -11.17 -6.46
CA ILE A 320 -17.70 -10.01 -6.34
C ILE A 320 -16.30 -10.27 -6.90
N GLY A 321 -15.94 -11.55 -7.11
CA GLY A 321 -14.63 -11.94 -7.61
C GLY A 321 -13.56 -11.97 -6.52
N LEU A 322 -13.74 -12.84 -5.52
CA LEU A 322 -12.89 -12.96 -4.32
C LEU A 322 -11.40 -13.21 -4.65
N ARG A 323 -11.11 -13.76 -5.83
CA ARG A 323 -9.74 -13.88 -6.35
C ARG A 323 -8.97 -12.57 -6.27
N ASN A 324 -9.59 -11.45 -6.62
CA ASN A 324 -8.93 -10.14 -6.64
C ASN A 324 -8.56 -9.64 -5.23
N PHE A 325 -9.26 -10.11 -4.19
CA PHE A 325 -8.91 -9.86 -2.80
C PHE A 325 -7.74 -10.74 -2.33
N VAL A 326 -7.74 -12.01 -2.75
CA VAL A 326 -6.75 -13.00 -2.32
C VAL A 326 -5.40 -12.81 -2.99
N MET A 327 -5.38 -12.45 -4.28
CA MET A 327 -4.15 -12.37 -5.10
C MET A 327 -3.04 -11.51 -4.46
N PRO A 328 -3.29 -10.26 -4.02
CA PRO A 328 -2.25 -9.44 -3.37
C PRO A 328 -1.66 -10.09 -2.11
N LEU A 329 -2.48 -10.81 -1.34
CA LEU A 329 -2.10 -11.52 -0.12
C LEU A 329 -1.42 -12.86 -0.37
N ARG A 330 -1.23 -13.24 -1.63
CA ARG A 330 -0.58 -14.47 -2.09
C ARG A 330 0.52 -14.21 -3.11
N ALA A 331 0.98 -12.96 -3.24
CA ALA A 331 2.10 -12.62 -4.10
C ALA A 331 3.39 -13.35 -3.67
N SER A 332 4.14 -13.86 -4.64
CA SER A 332 5.39 -14.60 -4.46
C SER A 332 6.58 -13.74 -4.02
N SER A 333 6.40 -12.42 -3.98
CA SER A 333 7.32 -11.44 -3.37
C SER A 333 7.31 -11.48 -1.84
N PHE A 334 6.33 -12.16 -1.24
CA PHE A 334 6.32 -12.50 0.18
C PHE A 334 6.86 -13.91 0.41
N HIS A 335 7.50 -14.12 1.55
CA HIS A 335 7.89 -15.45 1.99
C HIS A 335 6.67 -16.21 2.52
N ARG A 336 6.70 -17.55 2.45
CA ARG A 336 5.56 -18.40 2.81
C ARG A 336 5.02 -18.15 4.22
N HIS A 337 5.89 -17.81 5.17
CA HIS A 337 5.55 -17.54 6.57
C HIS A 337 4.96 -16.14 6.81
N GLU A 338 5.14 -15.20 5.89
CA GLU A 338 4.55 -13.85 5.96
C GLU A 338 3.07 -13.85 5.49
N LEU A 339 2.68 -14.88 4.72
CA LEU A 339 1.32 -15.00 4.17
C LEU A 339 0.29 -15.21 5.28
N PRO A 340 -0.70 -14.30 5.43
CA PRO A 340 -1.74 -14.49 6.43
C PRO A 340 -2.68 -15.62 6.02
N THR A 341 -3.12 -16.38 7.01
CA THR A 341 -4.32 -17.22 6.87
C THR A 341 -5.53 -16.33 6.61
N ILE A 342 -6.38 -16.68 5.65
CA ILE A 342 -7.62 -15.94 5.34
C ILE A 342 -8.82 -16.79 5.75
N ILE A 343 -9.73 -16.22 6.55
CA ILE A 343 -10.97 -16.87 6.99
C ILE A 343 -12.16 -16.07 6.48
N PHE A 344 -12.91 -16.63 5.53
CA PHE A 344 -14.18 -16.05 5.08
C PHE A 344 -15.31 -16.47 6.02
N VAL A 345 -16.05 -15.50 6.56
CA VAL A 345 -17.26 -15.72 7.34
C VAL A 345 -18.43 -15.29 6.48
N THR A 346 -19.19 -16.25 5.96
CA THR A 346 -20.28 -16.02 5.00
C THR A 346 -21.20 -17.24 4.93
N ASP A 347 -22.30 -17.11 4.20
CA ASP A 347 -23.14 -18.23 3.80
C ASP A 347 -22.38 -19.20 2.88
N LEU A 348 -22.49 -20.50 3.18
CA LEU A 348 -21.80 -21.55 2.43
C LEU A 348 -22.30 -21.67 0.98
N ASP A 349 -23.58 -21.42 0.73
CA ASP A 349 -24.15 -21.55 -0.61
C ASP A 349 -23.74 -20.39 -1.51
N TYR A 350 -23.51 -19.19 -0.95
CA TYR A 350 -22.91 -18.09 -1.70
C TYR A 350 -21.48 -18.41 -2.12
N ILE A 351 -20.60 -18.75 -1.17
CA ILE A 351 -19.16 -18.89 -1.44
C ILE A 351 -18.82 -20.09 -2.36
N LYS A 352 -19.71 -21.08 -2.46
CA LYS A 352 -19.59 -22.15 -3.48
C LYS A 352 -19.49 -21.58 -4.89
N ASN A 353 -20.19 -20.49 -5.20
CA ASN A 353 -20.16 -19.85 -6.52
C ASN A 353 -18.84 -19.11 -6.82
N GLU A 354 -18.05 -18.82 -5.78
CA GLU A 354 -16.75 -18.13 -5.88
C GLU A 354 -15.57 -19.10 -5.69
N TRP A 355 -15.82 -20.30 -5.18
CA TRP A 355 -14.78 -21.22 -4.70
C TRP A 355 -13.77 -21.60 -5.79
N ASP A 356 -14.25 -21.88 -7.00
CA ASP A 356 -13.39 -22.26 -8.12
C ASP A 356 -12.31 -21.20 -8.39
N MET A 357 -12.61 -19.92 -8.16
CA MET A 357 -11.66 -18.81 -8.38
C MET A 357 -10.58 -18.69 -7.29
N ILE A 358 -10.80 -19.28 -6.11
CA ILE A 358 -9.90 -19.16 -4.96
C ILE A 358 -9.36 -20.50 -4.44
N SER A 359 -9.84 -21.62 -4.97
CA SER A 359 -9.48 -22.99 -4.54
C SER A 359 -7.99 -23.31 -4.72
N THR A 360 -7.30 -22.60 -5.62
CA THR A 360 -5.89 -22.75 -5.95
C THR A 360 -4.94 -21.96 -5.06
N PHE A 361 -5.44 -21.24 -4.06
CA PHE A 361 -4.61 -20.48 -3.11
C PHE A 361 -4.46 -21.19 -1.75
N PRO A 362 -3.28 -21.13 -1.14
CA PRO A 362 -3.04 -21.74 0.17
C PRO A 362 -3.70 -20.98 1.32
N ASP A 363 -3.91 -21.66 2.45
CA ASP A 363 -4.39 -21.12 3.74
C ASP A 363 -5.67 -20.28 3.68
N ILE A 364 -6.63 -20.76 2.90
CA ILE A 364 -7.99 -20.20 2.85
C ILE A 364 -8.94 -21.14 3.61
N TYR A 365 -9.69 -20.57 4.54
CA TYR A 365 -10.70 -21.28 5.32
C TYR A 365 -12.05 -20.57 5.26
N ILE A 366 -13.11 -21.34 5.47
CA ILE A 366 -14.50 -20.85 5.40
C ILE A 366 -15.19 -21.19 6.72
N LEU A 367 -15.75 -20.18 7.36
CA LEU A 367 -16.64 -20.34 8.49
C LEU A 367 -18.08 -20.11 8.03
N ASN A 368 -18.85 -21.18 7.93
CA ASN A 368 -20.26 -21.08 7.56
C ASN A 368 -21.06 -20.37 8.67
N GLY A 369 -21.71 -19.27 8.31
CA GLY A 369 -22.67 -18.58 9.17
C GLY A 369 -22.64 -17.06 9.03
N SER A 370 -23.56 -16.40 9.73
CA SER A 370 -23.68 -14.94 9.66
C SER A 370 -22.46 -14.23 10.25
N PRO A 371 -21.86 -13.26 9.53
CA PRO A 371 -20.78 -12.41 10.06
C PRO A 371 -21.21 -11.57 11.25
N SER A 372 -22.52 -11.37 11.45
CA SER A 372 -23.06 -10.59 12.56
C SER A 372 -23.09 -11.37 13.89
N ASN A 373 -22.76 -12.66 13.90
CA ASN A 373 -22.73 -13.48 15.11
C ASN A 373 -21.41 -13.30 15.90
N PRO A 374 -21.41 -12.60 17.05
CA PRO A 374 -20.18 -12.29 17.79
C PRO A 374 -19.49 -13.55 18.32
N TYR A 375 -20.25 -14.61 18.60
CA TYR A 375 -19.71 -15.86 19.13
C TYR A 375 -18.84 -16.58 18.09
N ASN A 376 -19.27 -16.59 16.82
CA ASN A 376 -18.52 -17.18 15.72
C ASN A 376 -17.19 -16.44 15.50
N LEU A 377 -17.20 -15.11 15.52
CA LEU A 377 -15.99 -14.29 15.41
C LEU A 377 -15.01 -14.54 16.56
N GLN A 378 -15.53 -14.71 17.78
CA GLN A 378 -14.70 -15.08 18.93
C GLN A 378 -14.07 -16.46 18.77
N LEU A 379 -14.76 -17.46 18.21
CA LEU A 379 -14.22 -18.82 18.01
C LEU A 379 -12.99 -18.83 17.10
N ILE A 380 -12.98 -17.97 16.07
CA ILE A 380 -11.84 -17.82 15.16
C ILE A 380 -10.78 -16.83 15.69
N CYS A 381 -10.89 -16.38 16.94
CA CYS A 381 -9.91 -15.52 17.60
C CYS A 381 -9.77 -14.13 16.95
N ILE A 382 -10.90 -13.46 16.66
CA ILE A 382 -10.90 -12.10 16.10
C ILE A 382 -10.02 -11.10 16.87
N GLN A 383 -9.83 -11.25 18.18
CA GLN A 383 -8.94 -10.36 18.93
C GLN A 383 -7.45 -10.49 18.56
N ASP A 384 -7.05 -11.62 17.98
CA ASP A 384 -5.68 -11.92 17.54
C ASP A 384 -5.54 -11.87 16.00
N SER A 385 -6.55 -11.30 15.33
CA SER A 385 -6.55 -11.11 13.87
C SER A 385 -5.70 -9.90 13.48
N ARG A 386 -5.04 -10.01 12.31
CA ARG A 386 -4.28 -8.93 11.70
C ARG A 386 -5.19 -7.79 11.23
N GLN A 387 -6.29 -8.17 10.57
CA GLN A 387 -7.29 -7.27 10.01
C GLN A 387 -8.63 -8.02 9.88
N CYS A 388 -9.73 -7.35 10.22
CA CYS A 388 -11.08 -7.79 9.93
C CYS A 388 -11.72 -6.92 8.85
N VAL A 389 -11.97 -7.50 7.68
CA VAL A 389 -12.62 -6.84 6.55
C VAL A 389 -14.12 -7.08 6.63
N ILE A 390 -14.92 -6.02 6.45
CA ILE A 390 -16.39 -6.10 6.47
C ILE A 390 -16.92 -5.62 5.12
N MET A 391 -17.55 -6.54 4.39
CA MET A 391 -18.09 -6.32 3.05
C MET A 391 -19.54 -6.79 2.96
N SER A 392 -20.31 -6.13 2.09
CA SER A 392 -21.71 -6.50 1.83
C SER A 392 -21.99 -6.43 0.34
N THR A 393 -22.52 -7.53 -0.21
CA THR A 393 -23.00 -7.63 -1.60
C THR A 393 -24.50 -7.94 -1.68
N LEU A 394 -25.21 -7.89 -0.54
CA LEU A 394 -26.64 -8.11 -0.49
C LEU A 394 -27.35 -7.17 -1.46
N ASP A 395 -28.27 -7.73 -2.26
CA ASP A 395 -29.05 -6.99 -3.23
C ASP A 395 -30.01 -6.01 -2.53
N ARG A 396 -30.12 -4.80 -3.09
CA ARG A 396 -30.64 -3.62 -2.37
C ARG A 396 -31.81 -2.97 -3.07
N GLU A 397 -32.43 -3.64 -4.03
CA GLU A 397 -33.59 -3.13 -4.76
C GLU A 397 -34.66 -2.63 -3.77
N ASN A 398 -35.05 -1.36 -3.92
CA ASN A 398 -36.09 -0.66 -3.15
C ASN A 398 -35.81 -0.35 -1.66
N GLN A 399 -34.55 -0.28 -1.22
CA GLN A 399 -34.22 0.20 0.14
C GLN A 399 -33.92 1.71 0.18
N ASP A 400 -34.26 2.37 1.28
CA ASP A 400 -33.84 3.75 1.56
C ASP A 400 -32.31 3.87 1.51
N THR A 401 -31.79 4.94 0.91
CA THR A 401 -30.34 5.19 0.74
C THR A 401 -29.56 5.06 2.05
N TYR A 402 -30.15 5.49 3.18
CA TYR A 402 -29.52 5.39 4.51
C TYR A 402 -29.39 3.96 5.04
N LEU A 403 -30.19 3.01 4.55
CA LEU A 403 -30.21 1.61 5.01
C LEU A 403 -29.31 0.69 4.18
N VAL A 404 -28.76 1.21 3.09
CA VAL A 404 -27.89 0.51 2.14
C VAL A 404 -26.72 -0.19 2.84
N ASP A 405 -26.07 0.48 3.81
CA ASP A 405 -24.88 -0.05 4.52
C ASP A 405 -25.20 -0.65 5.90
N LYS A 406 -26.48 -0.91 6.22
CA LYS A 406 -26.90 -1.36 7.56
C LYS A 406 -26.12 -2.57 8.07
N SER A 407 -25.90 -3.57 7.21
CA SER A 407 -25.22 -4.83 7.59
C SER A 407 -23.75 -4.60 7.92
N SER A 408 -23.06 -3.78 7.12
CA SER A 408 -21.65 -3.43 7.31
C SER A 408 -21.46 -2.62 8.60
N VAL A 409 -22.29 -1.59 8.81
CA VAL A 409 -22.25 -0.74 10.00
C VAL A 409 -22.57 -1.55 11.26
N LEU A 410 -23.66 -2.33 11.27
CA LEU A 410 -24.03 -3.15 12.43
C LEU A 410 -22.97 -4.20 12.77
N CYS A 411 -22.35 -4.84 11.77
CA CYS A 411 -21.26 -5.77 12.00
C CYS A 411 -20.04 -5.08 12.63
N THR A 412 -19.70 -3.88 12.15
CA THR A 412 -18.63 -3.05 12.73
C THR A 412 -18.92 -2.76 14.20
N LEU A 413 -20.13 -2.30 14.53
CA LEU A 413 -20.54 -2.01 15.91
C LEU A 413 -20.54 -3.25 16.81
N ASN A 414 -20.94 -4.41 16.29
CA ASN A 414 -20.88 -5.68 17.01
C ASN A 414 -19.43 -6.08 17.35
N ILE A 415 -18.50 -5.89 16.42
CA ILE A 415 -17.07 -6.15 16.66
C ILE A 415 -16.52 -5.19 17.72
N ARG A 416 -16.90 -3.90 17.68
CA ARG A 416 -16.53 -2.93 18.72
C ARG A 416 -17.08 -3.31 20.10
N GLN A 417 -18.27 -3.90 20.17
CA GLN A 417 -18.76 -4.44 21.44
C GLN A 417 -17.95 -5.63 21.96
N ILE A 418 -17.43 -6.50 21.08
CA ILE A 418 -16.52 -7.60 21.48
C ILE A 418 -15.25 -7.02 22.11
N GLU A 419 -14.69 -5.98 21.50
CA GLU A 419 -13.52 -5.23 21.99
C GLU A 419 -13.78 -4.67 23.40
N MET A 420 -14.89 -3.95 23.59
CA MET A 420 -15.25 -3.35 24.88
C MET A 420 -15.47 -4.39 25.99
N LYS A 421 -16.13 -5.52 25.68
CA LYS A 421 -16.35 -6.62 26.65
C LYS A 421 -15.03 -7.25 27.09
N SER A 422 -14.07 -7.36 26.17
CA SER A 422 -12.74 -7.92 26.45
C SER A 422 -11.92 -6.97 27.32
N ALA A 423 -11.98 -5.66 27.07
CA ALA A 423 -11.32 -4.64 27.89
C ALA A 423 -11.94 -4.50 29.30
N GLY A 424 -13.28 -4.56 29.41
CA GLY A 424 -13.99 -4.48 30.69
C GLY A 424 -13.65 -5.62 31.66
N PHE A 425 -13.44 -6.84 31.15
CA PHE A 425 -13.04 -7.98 31.98
C PHE A 425 -11.64 -7.81 32.60
N ALA A 426 -10.70 -7.19 31.87
CA ALA A 426 -9.36 -6.90 32.39
C ALA A 426 -9.40 -5.83 33.50
N SER A 427 -10.30 -4.85 33.39
CA SER A 427 -10.47 -3.81 34.43
C SER A 427 -11.08 -4.37 35.73
N VAL A 428 -12.02 -5.32 35.64
CA VAL A 428 -12.64 -5.95 36.83
C VAL A 428 -11.67 -6.88 37.58
N MET A 429 -10.80 -7.60 36.87
CA MET A 429 -9.72 -8.40 37.51
C MET A 429 -8.75 -7.53 38.34
N ASN A 430 -8.57 -6.25 37.97
CA ASN A 430 -7.74 -5.32 38.74
C ASN A 430 -8.42 -4.81 40.03
N LEU A 431 -9.76 -4.91 40.14
CA LEU A 431 -10.51 -4.42 41.31
C LEU A 431 -10.66 -5.48 42.42
N THR A 432 -10.52 -6.77 42.10
CA THR A 432 -10.75 -7.86 43.05
C THR A 432 -9.46 -8.51 43.60
N GLY A 433 -8.29 -8.06 43.17
CA GLY A 433 -6.99 -8.52 43.67
C GLY A 433 -6.44 -7.61 44.76
N GLN A 434 -6.47 -8.08 46.01
CA GLN A 434 -5.65 -7.53 47.09
C GLN A 434 -4.16 -7.65 46.69
N ASN A 435 -3.56 -6.55 46.25
CA ASN A 435 -2.19 -6.12 46.53
C ASN A 435 -1.88 -4.88 45.68
N THR A 436 -1.59 -3.78 46.36
CA THR A 436 -0.98 -2.57 45.79
C THR A 436 0.41 -2.90 45.25
N PHE A 437 0.49 -3.30 43.98
CA PHE A 437 1.72 -3.23 43.21
C PHE A 437 1.61 -2.04 42.26
N ASP A 438 2.60 -1.15 42.31
CA ASP A 438 2.75 -0.02 41.39
C ASP A 438 2.57 -0.50 39.95
N ILE A 439 1.50 -0.02 39.30
CA ILE A 439 1.19 -0.33 37.91
C ILE A 439 2.18 0.45 37.05
N ASN A 440 3.25 -0.23 36.63
CA ASN A 440 4.08 0.25 35.53
C ASN A 440 3.18 0.46 34.31
N THR A 441 3.28 1.64 33.70
CA THR A 441 2.61 2.12 32.46
C THR A 441 2.64 1.13 31.29
N ASN A 442 3.47 0.10 31.34
CA ASN A 442 3.62 -0.93 30.32
C ASN A 442 2.49 -1.98 30.30
N GLN A 443 1.81 -2.28 31.42
CA GLN A 443 0.72 -3.26 31.44
C GLN A 443 -0.63 -2.68 30.97
N THR A 444 -0.88 -1.41 31.22
CA THR A 444 -2.01 -0.66 30.63
C THR A 444 -1.83 -0.47 29.13
N MET A 445 -0.59 -0.28 28.66
CA MET A 445 -0.22 -0.27 27.23
C MET A 445 -0.52 -1.60 26.52
N PHE A 446 -0.25 -2.75 27.16
CA PHE A 446 -0.46 -4.07 26.56
C PHE A 446 -1.95 -4.42 26.37
N LEU A 447 -2.82 -4.01 27.31
CA LEU A 447 -4.26 -4.27 27.22
C LEU A 447 -4.99 -3.33 26.24
N LEU A 448 -4.45 -2.13 26.02
CA LEU A 448 -4.97 -1.16 25.05
C LEU A 448 -4.44 -1.42 23.62
N GLN A 449 -3.36 -2.19 23.46
CA GLN A 449 -2.82 -2.62 22.15
C GLN A 449 -3.71 -3.61 21.38
N ASN A 450 -4.74 -4.20 22.00
CA ASN A 450 -5.61 -5.20 21.38
C ASN A 450 -6.90 -4.61 20.78
N LYS A 451 -6.80 -3.45 20.13
CA LYS A 451 -7.91 -2.91 19.31
C LYS A 451 -8.03 -3.75 18.04
N ILE A 452 -9.20 -4.35 17.82
CA ILE A 452 -9.49 -5.09 16.59
C ILE A 452 -9.44 -4.09 15.42
N ARG A 453 -8.52 -4.31 14.49
CA ARG A 453 -8.40 -3.50 13.27
C ARG A 453 -9.49 -3.93 12.30
N THR A 454 -10.30 -2.98 11.87
CA THR A 454 -11.42 -3.22 10.97
C THR A 454 -11.28 -2.32 9.74
N ILE A 455 -11.66 -2.82 8.58
CA ILE A 455 -11.93 -2.01 7.39
C ILE A 455 -13.35 -2.27 6.94
N THR A 456 -14.19 -1.25 6.99
CA THR A 456 -15.62 -1.35 6.68
C THR A 456 -15.87 -0.75 5.31
N THR A 457 -16.38 -1.55 4.37
CA THR A 457 -16.78 -1.03 3.06
C THR A 457 -18.17 -0.40 3.13
N LEU A 458 -18.30 0.77 2.51
CA LEU A 458 -19.53 1.55 2.42
C LEU A 458 -19.85 1.84 0.96
N THR A 459 -21.13 1.82 0.62
CA THR A 459 -21.61 2.30 -0.67
C THR A 459 -22.03 3.76 -0.59
N ILE A 460 -22.50 4.22 0.58
CA ILE A 460 -22.89 5.62 0.79
C ILE A 460 -21.88 6.31 1.72
N ASP A 461 -21.20 7.32 1.19
CA ASP A 461 -20.19 8.12 1.89
C ASP A 461 -20.66 8.65 3.25
N SER A 462 -21.88 9.20 3.31
CA SER A 462 -22.42 9.81 4.53
C SER A 462 -22.67 8.81 5.67
N ASN A 463 -22.70 7.50 5.39
CA ASN A 463 -22.82 6.48 6.43
C ASN A 463 -21.52 6.28 7.23
N VAL A 464 -20.40 6.88 6.80
CA VAL A 464 -19.11 6.81 7.51
C VAL A 464 -19.19 7.29 8.95
N GLN A 465 -20.09 8.25 9.24
CA GLN A 465 -20.33 8.78 10.59
C GLN A 465 -20.79 7.72 11.60
N TYR A 466 -21.31 6.58 11.13
CA TYR A 466 -21.80 5.49 11.98
C TYR A 466 -20.73 4.41 12.25
N VAL A 467 -19.59 4.46 11.55
CA VAL A 467 -18.51 3.46 11.68
C VAL A 467 -17.79 3.61 13.03
N GLU A 468 -17.54 4.85 13.46
CA GLU A 468 -16.89 5.14 14.74
C GLU A 468 -17.77 6.07 15.60
N GLN A 469 -18.11 5.60 16.80
CA GLN A 469 -18.88 6.36 17.76
C GLN A 469 -17.93 7.21 18.61
N GLY A 470 -18.12 8.53 18.65
CA GLY A 470 -17.35 9.45 19.50
C GLY A 470 -16.30 10.30 18.78
N ASP A 471 -16.24 10.27 17.45
CA ASP A 471 -15.40 11.20 16.70
C ASP A 471 -16.01 12.60 16.67
N THR A 472 -15.15 13.62 16.69
CA THR A 472 -15.56 15.04 16.68
C THR A 472 -15.69 15.58 15.26
N ASP A 473 -16.02 14.73 14.29
CA ASP A 473 -16.16 15.11 12.89
C ASP A 473 -17.40 16.00 12.71
N GLU A 474 -17.29 16.99 11.82
CA GLU A 474 -18.41 17.87 11.49
C GLU A 474 -19.44 17.10 10.66
N VAL A 475 -20.73 17.40 10.83
CA VAL A 475 -21.86 16.67 10.22
C VAL A 475 -21.82 16.68 8.68
N GLU A 476 -21.06 17.59 8.06
CA GLU A 476 -20.95 17.77 6.60
C GLU A 476 -19.50 17.65 6.08
N LEU A 477 -18.64 16.97 6.83
CA LEU A 477 -17.25 16.75 6.40
C LEU A 477 -17.20 15.81 5.18
N GLU A 478 -16.41 16.16 4.16
CA GLU A 478 -16.18 15.26 3.02
C GLU A 478 -15.64 13.90 3.50
N PHE A 479 -16.06 12.81 2.85
CA PHE A 479 -15.67 11.44 3.21
C PHE A 479 -14.16 11.30 3.41
N PHE A 480 -13.37 11.83 2.47
CA PHE A 480 -11.90 11.76 2.47
C PHE A 480 -11.24 12.48 3.65
N LEU A 481 -11.97 13.31 4.37
CA LEU A 481 -11.47 14.10 5.49
C LEU A 481 -11.92 13.55 6.85
N THR A 482 -12.78 12.54 6.84
CA THR A 482 -13.29 11.89 8.05
C THR A 482 -12.22 11.03 8.72
N THR A 483 -12.32 10.91 10.04
CA THR A 483 -11.39 10.12 10.86
C THR A 483 -11.37 8.64 10.47
N PRO A 484 -12.51 7.96 10.19
CA PRO A 484 -12.50 6.56 9.76
C PRO A 484 -11.79 6.35 8.42
N PHE A 485 -11.92 7.29 7.47
CA PHE A 485 -11.18 7.20 6.21
C PHE A 485 -9.68 7.49 6.42
N ALA A 486 -9.35 8.58 7.12
CA ALA A 486 -7.96 9.00 7.35
C ALA A 486 -7.14 7.96 8.14
N SER A 487 -7.80 7.15 8.96
CA SER A 487 -7.20 6.04 9.69
C SER A 487 -7.12 4.71 8.94
N GLY A 488 -7.76 4.62 7.77
CA GLY A 488 -7.86 3.38 6.99
C GLY A 488 -8.91 2.39 7.52
N ALA A 489 -9.84 2.84 8.35
CA ALA A 489 -10.91 2.02 8.92
C ALA A 489 -12.18 1.95 8.05
N ALA A 490 -12.34 2.86 7.09
CA ALA A 490 -13.47 2.91 6.17
C ALA A 490 -13.00 2.98 4.71
N PHE A 491 -13.74 2.34 3.81
CA PHE A 491 -13.51 2.37 2.36
C PHE A 491 -14.84 2.57 1.64
N ALA A 492 -15.01 3.64 0.88
CA ALA A 492 -16.24 3.90 0.13
C ALA A 492 -16.08 3.58 -1.36
N ASP A 493 -17.17 3.23 -2.04
CA ASP A 493 -17.15 2.96 -3.49
C ASP A 493 -16.79 4.21 -4.32
N SER A 494 -17.15 5.42 -3.84
CA SER A 494 -16.83 6.72 -4.46
C SER A 494 -15.32 7.01 -4.59
N VAL A 495 -14.49 6.33 -3.80
CA VAL A 495 -13.03 6.37 -3.90
C VAL A 495 -12.56 5.92 -5.28
N LEU A 496 -13.24 4.92 -5.85
CA LEU A 496 -12.85 4.32 -7.12
C LEU A 496 -13.10 5.28 -8.29
N ASP A 497 -14.12 6.15 -8.19
CA ASP A 497 -14.38 7.19 -9.19
C ASP A 497 -13.21 8.17 -9.31
N CYS A 498 -12.50 8.43 -8.21
CA CYS A 498 -11.30 9.27 -8.21
C CYS A 498 -10.12 8.59 -8.92
N ILE A 499 -9.98 7.27 -8.76
CA ILE A 499 -8.93 6.50 -9.44
C ILE A 499 -9.25 6.37 -10.94
N LEU A 500 -10.52 6.17 -11.29
CA LEU A 500 -10.99 6.13 -12.67
C LEU A 500 -10.76 7.46 -13.39
N SER A 501 -10.98 8.60 -12.72
CA SER A 501 -10.67 9.90 -13.32
C SER A 501 -9.18 10.13 -13.52
N CYS A 502 -8.32 9.61 -12.62
CA CYS A 502 -6.87 9.64 -12.81
C CYS A 502 -6.44 8.82 -14.04
N ALA A 503 -7.03 7.64 -14.24
CA ALA A 503 -6.79 6.79 -15.40
C ALA A 503 -7.12 7.49 -16.73
N TYR A 504 -8.16 8.33 -16.75
CA TYR A 504 -8.51 9.12 -17.93
C TYR A 504 -7.43 10.14 -18.34
N TYR A 505 -6.71 10.73 -17.37
CA TYR A 505 -5.66 11.72 -17.66
C TYR A 505 -4.27 11.11 -17.81
N ASN A 506 -4.06 9.91 -17.27
CA ASN A 506 -2.80 9.20 -17.31
C ASN A 506 -3.06 7.73 -17.58
N ASP A 507 -2.89 7.34 -18.85
CA ASP A 507 -3.09 5.98 -19.33
C ASP A 507 -2.33 4.96 -18.47
N ASN A 508 -1.14 5.29 -17.99
CA ASN A 508 -0.34 4.35 -17.19
C ASN A 508 -0.65 4.35 -15.68
N ALA A 509 -1.60 5.15 -15.20
CA ALA A 509 -1.94 5.22 -13.78
C ALA A 509 -2.51 3.91 -13.26
N VAL A 510 -3.39 3.26 -14.02
CA VAL A 510 -3.99 1.97 -13.62
C VAL A 510 -2.92 0.88 -13.61
N ASN A 511 -2.04 0.87 -14.61
CA ASN A 511 -0.93 -0.07 -14.68
C ASN A 511 0.03 0.11 -13.50
N LEU A 512 0.34 1.36 -13.12
CA LEU A 512 1.09 1.64 -11.89
C LEU A 512 0.37 1.08 -10.66
N LEU A 513 -0.93 1.35 -10.51
CA LEU A 513 -1.70 0.89 -9.35
C LEU A 513 -1.73 -0.63 -9.27
N ARG A 514 -1.97 -1.33 -10.40
CA ARG A 514 -1.88 -2.80 -10.50
C ARG A 514 -0.51 -3.31 -10.09
N ASN A 515 0.55 -2.64 -10.50
CA ASN A 515 1.92 -3.00 -10.15
C ASN A 515 2.20 -2.81 -8.65
N ILE A 516 1.67 -1.76 -8.02
CA ILE A 516 1.76 -1.56 -6.57
C ILE A 516 0.92 -2.62 -5.82
N LEU A 517 -0.27 -2.96 -6.32
CA LEU A 517 -1.19 -3.89 -5.65
C LEU A 517 -0.70 -5.33 -5.66
N THR A 518 -0.29 -5.83 -6.82
CA THR A 518 0.00 -7.26 -7.01
C THR A 518 1.49 -7.54 -7.24
N GLY A 519 2.34 -6.49 -7.23
CA GLY A 519 3.73 -6.54 -7.70
C GLY A 519 3.83 -6.58 -9.24
N GLY A 520 2.72 -6.34 -9.94
CA GLY A 520 2.53 -6.56 -11.37
C GLY A 520 1.80 -7.86 -11.64
N VAL A 521 0.92 -7.83 -12.65
CA VAL A 521 0.33 -9.02 -13.24
C VAL A 521 1.07 -9.26 -14.54
N ASP A 522 1.61 -10.46 -14.72
CA ASP A 522 2.26 -10.80 -15.99
C ASP A 522 1.19 -10.82 -17.10
N ILE A 523 1.50 -10.26 -18.27
CA ILE A 523 0.55 -10.18 -19.39
C ILE A 523 0.10 -11.59 -19.79
N GLN A 524 1.02 -12.56 -19.70
CA GLN A 524 0.70 -13.98 -19.93
C GLN A 524 -0.39 -14.48 -18.98
N LEU A 525 -0.38 -14.04 -17.72
CA LEU A 525 -1.43 -14.40 -16.76
C LEU A 525 -2.76 -13.75 -17.12
N GLU A 526 -2.75 -12.49 -17.58
CA GLU A 526 -3.98 -11.82 -18.05
C GLU A 526 -4.59 -12.55 -19.25
N GLU A 527 -3.76 -12.96 -20.22
CA GLU A 527 -4.19 -13.74 -21.39
C GLU A 527 -4.81 -15.08 -20.98
N ILE A 528 -4.13 -15.85 -20.11
CA ILE A 528 -4.64 -17.13 -19.59
C ILE A 528 -5.99 -16.94 -18.88
N LEU A 529 -6.10 -15.93 -18.02
CA LEU A 529 -7.34 -15.64 -17.30
C LEU A 529 -8.46 -15.15 -18.23
N ALA A 530 -8.11 -14.39 -19.28
CA ALA A 530 -9.06 -13.90 -20.28
C ALA A 530 -9.61 -15.03 -21.17
N GLU A 531 -8.81 -16.05 -21.46
CA GLU A 531 -9.25 -17.28 -22.15
C GLU A 531 -10.15 -18.18 -21.28
N GLY A 532 -10.36 -17.81 -20.01
CA GLY A 532 -11.09 -18.63 -19.04
C GLY A 532 -10.22 -19.72 -18.41
N GLY A 533 -8.91 -19.68 -18.63
CA GLY A 533 -7.95 -20.51 -17.92
C GLY A 533 -7.87 -20.13 -16.44
N GLY A 534 -7.53 -21.11 -15.60
CA GLY A 534 -7.21 -20.90 -14.20
C GLY A 534 -5.70 -20.80 -13.95
N PHE A 535 -5.30 -20.65 -12.69
CA PHE A 535 -3.90 -20.81 -12.31
C PHE A 535 -3.46 -22.25 -12.52
N THR A 536 -2.29 -22.43 -13.13
CA THR A 536 -1.61 -23.72 -13.29
C THR A 536 -0.29 -23.70 -12.54
N GLN A 537 0.32 -24.87 -12.34
CA GLN A 537 1.55 -25.01 -11.56
C GLN A 537 2.78 -24.53 -12.33
N CYS A 538 3.78 -23.97 -11.62
CA CYS A 538 5.09 -23.65 -12.19
C CYS A 538 5.88 -24.90 -12.60
N GLU A 539 6.47 -24.87 -13.79
CA GLU A 539 7.30 -25.95 -14.33
C GLU A 539 8.79 -25.56 -14.48
N THR A 540 9.14 -24.27 -14.42
CA THR A 540 10.50 -23.78 -14.77
C THR A 540 11.08 -22.82 -13.73
N PHE A 541 12.39 -22.99 -13.44
CA PHE A 541 13.09 -22.20 -12.41
C PHE A 541 13.39 -20.75 -12.82
N ASP A 542 13.57 -20.44 -14.11
CA ASP A 542 13.86 -19.06 -14.56
C ASP A 542 12.75 -18.06 -14.20
N ILE A 543 11.53 -18.57 -14.03
CA ILE A 543 10.36 -17.79 -13.65
C ILE A 543 10.47 -17.30 -12.19
N LEU A 544 11.25 -17.97 -11.32
CA LEU A 544 11.47 -17.52 -9.94
C LEU A 544 12.24 -16.20 -9.85
N LYS A 545 12.97 -15.79 -10.91
CA LYS A 545 13.62 -14.45 -10.95
C LYS A 545 12.60 -13.32 -10.88
N LYS A 546 11.35 -13.55 -11.30
CA LYS A 546 10.23 -12.60 -11.24
C LYS A 546 9.77 -12.32 -9.80
N ARG A 547 10.13 -13.14 -8.81
CA ARG A 547 9.79 -12.93 -7.38
C ARG A 547 10.47 -11.71 -6.78
N ASN A 548 11.64 -11.35 -7.30
CA ASN A 548 12.42 -10.21 -6.79
C ASN A 548 11.89 -8.90 -7.39
N ARG A 549 10.69 -8.51 -6.95
CA ARG A 549 9.94 -7.32 -7.36
C ARG A 549 9.59 -6.49 -6.13
N ALA A 550 9.40 -5.19 -6.32
CA ALA A 550 9.06 -4.31 -5.21
C ALA A 550 7.75 -4.77 -4.53
N ARG A 551 7.74 -4.67 -3.20
CA ARG A 551 6.58 -4.95 -2.37
C ARG A 551 6.31 -3.78 -1.43
N VAL A 552 5.05 -3.56 -1.11
CA VAL A 552 4.66 -2.55 -0.11
C VAL A 552 4.65 -3.21 1.26
N ALA A 553 5.29 -2.57 2.22
CA ALA A 553 5.35 -3.01 3.61
C ALA A 553 5.19 -1.82 4.56
N LEU A 554 4.68 -2.11 5.75
CA LEU A 554 4.63 -1.16 6.87
C LEU A 554 5.73 -1.57 7.86
N LEU A 555 6.66 -0.68 8.17
CA LEU A 555 7.84 -0.98 8.98
C LEU A 555 7.91 -0.05 10.17
N GLU A 556 8.20 -0.59 11.33
CA GLU A 556 8.41 0.27 12.49
C GLU A 556 9.74 1.01 12.35
N ILE A 557 9.80 2.29 12.76
CA ILE A 557 11.03 3.08 12.58
C ILE A 557 12.26 2.44 13.26
N ARG A 558 12.05 1.73 14.38
CA ARG A 558 13.11 1.01 15.09
C ARG A 558 13.78 -0.09 14.26
N GLU A 559 13.08 -0.65 13.27
CA GLU A 559 13.62 -1.65 12.34
C GLU A 559 14.53 -0.99 11.30
N LEU A 560 14.22 0.26 10.92
CA LEU A 560 14.95 1.01 9.90
C LEU A 560 16.21 1.71 10.46
N ILE A 561 16.14 2.20 11.69
CA ILE A 561 17.23 2.93 12.34
C ILE A 561 17.43 2.42 13.77
N PRO A 562 17.96 1.18 13.95
CA PRO A 562 18.09 0.57 15.28
C PRO A 562 19.08 1.31 16.19
N ASP A 563 20.08 1.99 15.60
CA ASP A 563 21.17 2.63 16.35
C ASP A 563 20.85 4.04 16.87
N ILE A 564 19.72 4.63 16.46
CA ILE A 564 19.33 5.98 16.86
C ILE A 564 18.12 5.92 17.78
N ASP A 565 18.34 6.23 19.06
CA ASP A 565 17.23 6.50 19.96
C ASP A 565 16.63 7.87 19.64
N ILE A 566 15.53 7.86 18.87
CA ILE A 566 14.76 9.04 18.45
C ILE A 566 14.32 9.90 19.63
N ARG A 567 14.18 9.31 20.83
CA ARG A 567 13.83 10.06 22.06
C ARG A 567 14.94 11.01 22.50
N THR A 568 16.19 10.68 22.17
CA THR A 568 17.37 11.45 22.56
C THR A 568 17.90 12.33 21.43
N LYS A 569 17.71 11.90 20.17
CA LYS A 569 18.11 12.64 18.97
C LYS A 569 16.92 12.75 18.03
N PRO A 570 16.34 13.95 17.83
CA PRO A 570 15.20 14.10 16.94
C PRO A 570 15.60 13.75 15.51
N VAL A 571 14.94 12.73 14.95
CA VAL A 571 15.09 12.32 13.54
C VAL A 571 14.01 13.02 12.73
N THR A 572 14.39 13.59 11.59
CA THR A 572 13.44 14.16 10.62
C THR A 572 13.12 13.18 9.51
N PHE A 573 11.99 13.37 8.84
CA PHE A 573 11.61 12.58 7.67
C PHE A 573 12.70 12.58 6.58
N SER A 574 13.41 13.70 6.39
CA SER A 574 14.53 13.76 5.44
C SER A 574 15.68 12.82 5.77
N VAL A 575 16.02 12.69 7.05
CA VAL A 575 17.07 11.76 7.51
C VAL A 575 16.59 10.34 7.27
N LEU A 576 15.36 10.01 7.68
CA LEU A 576 14.79 8.69 7.47
C LEU A 576 14.80 8.31 5.98
N PHE A 577 14.26 9.17 5.11
CA PHE A 577 14.19 8.91 3.67
C PHE A 577 15.57 8.69 3.04
N CYS A 578 16.55 9.54 3.37
CA CYS A 578 17.90 9.42 2.80
C CYS A 578 18.59 8.13 3.27
N GLU A 579 18.50 7.80 4.56
CA GLU A 579 19.10 6.58 5.11
C GLU A 579 18.44 5.32 4.53
N THR A 580 17.12 5.29 4.42
CA THR A 580 16.40 4.10 3.92
C THR A 580 16.64 3.84 2.45
N ILE A 581 16.64 4.89 1.62
CA ILE A 581 16.86 4.71 0.18
C ILE A 581 18.32 4.35 -0.12
N GLN A 582 19.28 4.88 0.64
CA GLN A 582 20.71 4.58 0.43
C GLN A 582 21.10 3.20 0.97
N ARG A 583 20.58 2.79 2.14
CA ARG A 583 20.93 1.51 2.76
C ARG A 583 20.10 0.34 2.26
N PHE A 584 18.80 0.54 2.09
CA PHE A 584 17.85 -0.53 1.83
C PHE A 584 17.19 -0.45 0.46
N GLN A 585 17.47 0.60 -0.33
CA GLN A 585 16.83 0.84 -1.63
C GLN A 585 15.30 0.93 -1.52
N MET A 586 14.81 1.46 -0.40
CA MET A 586 13.39 1.60 -0.10
C MET A 586 12.92 3.04 -0.30
N ILE A 587 11.76 3.21 -0.94
CA ILE A 587 11.08 4.50 -1.03
C ILE A 587 10.06 4.60 0.10
N VAL A 588 10.19 5.62 0.95
CA VAL A 588 9.23 5.88 2.03
C VAL A 588 8.08 6.75 1.50
N MET A 589 6.92 6.13 1.26
CA MET A 589 5.73 6.83 0.73
C MET A 589 5.09 7.80 1.73
N GLY A 590 5.20 7.51 3.03
CA GLY A 590 4.56 8.29 4.08
C GLY A 590 4.74 7.68 5.46
N ILE A 591 3.91 8.09 6.42
CA ILE A 591 3.95 7.66 7.82
C ILE A 591 2.54 7.28 8.27
N TYR A 592 2.41 6.24 9.10
CA TYR A 592 1.17 5.87 9.77
C TYR A 592 1.24 6.18 11.28
N ARG A 593 0.95 7.44 11.63
CA ARG A 593 1.20 8.02 12.96
C ARG A 593 0.06 7.81 13.94
N LEU A 594 0.36 7.52 15.20
CA LEU A 594 -0.64 7.50 16.28
C LEU A 594 -1.30 8.88 16.47
N LEU A 595 -2.63 8.90 16.46
CA LEU A 595 -3.45 10.09 16.66
C LEU A 595 -3.19 10.72 18.04
N ASP A 596 -3.01 9.90 19.08
CA ASP A 596 -2.72 10.35 20.44
C ASP A 596 -1.48 11.25 20.52
N VAL A 597 -0.44 10.96 19.72
CA VAL A 597 0.80 11.75 19.68
C VAL A 597 0.52 13.15 19.12
N LEU A 598 -0.36 13.24 18.12
CA LEU A 598 -0.73 14.51 17.48
C LEU A 598 -1.64 15.35 18.38
N VAL A 599 -2.54 14.72 19.14
CA VAL A 599 -3.44 15.41 20.07
C VAL A 599 -2.72 15.91 21.32
N ARG A 600 -1.77 15.14 21.88
CA ARG A 600 -0.98 15.57 23.06
C ARG A 600 -0.14 16.81 22.81
N ASN A 601 0.31 16.99 21.57
CA ASN A 601 1.14 18.11 21.15
C ASN A 601 0.31 19.31 20.67
N ASP A 602 -1.03 19.26 20.76
CA ASP A 602 -1.91 20.34 20.33
C ASP A 602 -1.94 21.50 21.37
N PRO A 603 -1.56 22.73 20.99
CA PRO A 603 -1.56 23.87 21.91
C PRO A 603 -2.95 24.29 22.42
N SER A 604 -4.04 23.90 21.75
CA SER A 604 -5.42 24.28 22.08
C SER A 604 -6.05 23.48 23.24
N ASN A 605 -5.35 22.40 23.66
CA ASN A 605 -5.50 21.58 24.85
C ASN A 605 -6.84 21.68 25.64
N ASN A 606 -7.89 21.03 25.15
CA ASN A 606 -9.05 20.66 25.97
C ASN A 606 -9.01 19.14 26.27
N PRO A 607 -8.53 18.71 27.45
CA PRO A 607 -8.31 17.29 27.77
C PRO A 607 -9.60 16.45 27.78
N ASN A 608 -10.77 17.09 27.78
CA ASN A 608 -12.08 16.42 27.76
C ASN A 608 -12.61 16.12 26.34
N LYS A 609 -11.83 16.41 25.28
CA LYS A 609 -12.21 16.20 23.87
C LYS A 609 -11.20 15.36 23.08
N ILE A 610 -10.34 14.57 23.75
CA ILE A 610 -9.43 13.65 23.07
C ILE A 610 -10.29 12.58 22.36
N PRO A 611 -10.32 12.50 21.02
CA PRO A 611 -11.05 11.46 20.33
C PRO A 611 -10.46 10.12 20.76
N GLY A 612 -11.29 9.27 21.34
CA GLY A 612 -10.83 8.07 22.04
C GLY A 612 -10.11 7.06 21.14
N GLY A 613 -8.98 6.57 21.65
CA GLY A 613 -8.35 5.30 21.28
C GLY A 613 -7.06 5.42 20.47
N HIS A 614 -6.22 4.37 20.56
CA HIS A 614 -4.99 4.19 19.78
C HIS A 614 -5.26 4.02 18.28
N LYS A 615 -5.76 5.08 17.64
CA LYS A 615 -5.93 5.17 16.19
C LYS A 615 -4.64 5.67 15.58
N ARG A 616 -4.39 5.28 14.34
CA ARG A 616 -3.29 5.81 13.52
C ARG A 616 -3.88 6.50 12.30
N ILE A 617 -3.23 7.55 11.81
CA ILE A 617 -3.63 8.34 10.65
C ILE A 617 -2.52 8.26 9.60
N VAL A 618 -2.93 8.18 8.33
CA VAL A 618 -2.03 8.15 7.19
C VAL A 618 -1.55 9.55 6.85
N ILE A 619 -0.24 9.76 6.74
CA ILE A 619 0.37 11.02 6.31
C ILE A 619 1.21 10.74 5.07
N CYS A 620 0.71 11.11 3.89
CA CYS A 620 1.39 10.95 2.61
C CYS A 620 2.53 11.97 2.47
N TYR A 621 3.72 11.52 2.08
CA TYR A 621 4.90 12.34 1.78
C TYR A 621 5.06 13.61 2.66
N PRO A 622 5.34 13.43 3.97
CA PRO A 622 5.42 14.54 4.91
C PRO A 622 6.58 15.51 4.58
N PRO A 623 6.55 16.73 5.13
CA PRO A 623 7.62 17.71 4.92
C PRO A 623 8.98 17.17 5.33
N HIS A 624 10.04 17.58 4.63
CA HIS A 624 11.41 17.15 4.90
C HIS A 624 11.86 17.33 6.35
N GLY A 625 11.52 18.48 6.96
CA GLY A 625 11.86 18.79 8.35
C GLY A 625 10.89 18.23 9.38
N TYR A 626 9.93 17.39 8.98
CA TYR A 626 8.95 16.82 9.90
C TYR A 626 9.60 15.87 10.89
N HIS A 627 9.34 16.06 12.18
CA HIS A 627 9.92 15.25 13.24
C HIS A 627 9.19 13.91 13.37
N MET A 628 9.96 12.83 13.40
CA MET A 628 9.47 11.47 13.57
C MET A 628 9.18 11.19 15.06
N ASP A 629 8.16 10.38 15.34
CA ASP A 629 7.88 9.85 16.67
C ASP A 629 8.34 8.38 16.76
N PRO A 630 8.87 7.89 17.89
CA PRO A 630 9.30 6.49 18.01
C PRO A 630 8.20 5.45 17.75
N SER A 631 6.92 5.84 17.85
CA SER A 631 5.79 4.97 17.59
C SER A 631 5.32 4.97 16.14
N ASP A 632 5.86 5.83 15.28
CA ASP A 632 5.52 5.87 13.87
C ASP A 632 5.89 4.55 13.16
N MET A 633 5.14 4.27 12.09
CA MET A 633 5.34 3.14 11.18
C MET A 633 5.24 3.61 9.74
#